data_AF-A0AB35Q9R8-F1
#
_entry.id   AF-A0AB35Q9R8-F1
#
_cell.length_a   1.000
_cell.length_b   1.000
_cell.length_c   1.000
_cell.angle_alpha   90.00
_cell.angle_beta   90.00
_cell.angle_gamma   90.00
#
_symmetry.space_group_name_H-M   'P 1'
#
loop_
_entity.id
_entity.type
_entity.pdbx_description
1 polymer ?
#
loop_
_entity_poly.entity_id
_entity_poly.type
_entity_poly.pdbx_seq_one_letter_code
_entity_poly.pdbx_strand_id
1 'polypeptide(L)'
;MRTSFIKFYNFLLVSSVCISSNAADYKPQRLDEKTIYSNSEHDLNSMYSDIKSYISDNKNEVKYLVDTQRSWLKDRNLKCKFNGKEASSENYKCLSDFNNSKIKDLKKSYLDLDSLEGNLIKPFKYTNGIVKELETGGCYCSESTIKILKNKIYIYQACDQGLKEPRIYNIVGKKKDRFSVEYQIDTNNNKVPEFNLAIVTHGKNVWNIVPKIFRKEDLINLNFGINYTTDMNIKNKKNDCHNDEE
;
A
#
# COMPACT_ATOMS: atom_id res chain seq x y z
N MET A 1 64.91 -56.28 6.67
CA MET A 1 64.31 -56.75 5.41
C MET A 1 62.81 -56.54 5.51
N ARG A 2 62.21 -55.53 4.85
CA ARG A 2 61.52 -55.62 3.54
C ARG A 2 60.66 -56.89 3.47
N THR A 3 59.33 -56.80 3.49
CA THR A 3 58.43 -56.45 2.36
C THR A 3 57.04 -56.06 2.92
N SER A 4 56.48 -54.89 2.60
CA SER A 4 55.71 -54.47 1.41
C SER A 4 54.22 -54.87 1.38
N PHE A 5 53.38 -53.85 1.63
CA PHE A 5 52.09 -53.47 1.01
C PHE A 5 51.24 -54.51 0.27
N ILE A 6 49.96 -54.61 0.67
CA ILE A 6 48.79 -54.48 -0.24
C ILE A 6 47.67 -53.73 0.50
N LYS A 7 47.29 -52.54 -0.01
CA LYS A 7 46.09 -51.79 0.38
C LYS A 7 44.92 -52.27 -0.48
N PHE A 8 43.86 -52.80 0.12
CA PHE A 8 42.59 -53.00 -0.58
C PHE A 8 41.72 -51.75 -0.43
N TYR A 9 41.57 -51.02 -1.54
CA TYR A 9 40.58 -49.96 -1.69
C TYR A 9 39.20 -50.60 -1.90
N ASN A 10 38.24 -50.30 -1.02
CA ASN A 10 36.83 -50.58 -1.24
C ASN A 10 36.33 -49.67 -2.38
N PHE A 11 36.17 -50.24 -3.58
CA PHE A 11 35.43 -49.61 -4.66
C PHE A 11 33.93 -49.81 -4.41
N LEU A 12 33.27 -48.79 -3.87
CA LEU A 12 31.80 -48.70 -3.89
C LEU A 12 31.38 -48.32 -5.31
N LEU A 13 30.89 -49.30 -6.06
CA LEU A 13 30.18 -49.09 -7.33
C LEU A 13 28.83 -48.42 -7.04
N VAL A 14 28.80 -47.08 -7.10
CA VAL A 14 27.56 -46.31 -7.18
C VAL A 14 27.05 -46.42 -8.61
N SER A 15 26.06 -47.28 -8.83
CA SER A 15 25.31 -47.29 -10.08
C SER A 15 24.37 -46.08 -10.09
N SER A 16 24.79 -45.03 -10.79
CA SER A 16 23.93 -43.89 -11.11
C SER A 16 22.79 -44.37 -12.00
N VAL A 17 21.59 -44.51 -11.44
CA VAL A 17 20.37 -44.61 -12.22
C VAL A 17 20.15 -43.24 -12.85
N CYS A 18 20.50 -43.09 -14.12
CA CYS A 18 20.07 -41.95 -14.93
C CYS A 18 18.55 -42.02 -15.05
N ILE A 19 17.84 -41.31 -14.19
CA ILE A 19 16.45 -40.95 -14.44
C ILE A 19 16.51 -39.91 -15.56
N SER A 20 16.41 -40.36 -16.80
CA SER A 20 16.02 -39.51 -17.91
C SER A 20 14.59 -39.06 -17.63
N SER A 21 14.47 -37.94 -16.91
CA SER A 21 13.23 -37.18 -16.88
C SER A 21 12.92 -36.81 -18.33
N ASN A 22 11.90 -37.45 -18.89
CA ASN A 22 11.18 -36.90 -20.03
C ASN A 22 10.64 -35.56 -19.54
N ALA A 23 11.39 -34.48 -19.78
CA ALA A 23 10.86 -33.14 -19.76
C ALA A 23 9.83 -33.13 -20.89
N ALA A 24 8.59 -33.50 -20.57
CA ALA A 24 7.46 -33.14 -21.38
C ALA A 24 7.57 -31.63 -21.55
N ASP A 25 7.76 -31.21 -22.80
CA ASP A 25 7.84 -29.83 -23.23
C ASP A 25 6.56 -29.14 -22.74
N TYR A 26 6.61 -28.52 -21.55
CA TYR A 26 5.48 -27.81 -20.97
C TYR A 26 5.29 -26.55 -21.81
N LYS A 27 4.55 -26.68 -22.91
CA LYS A 27 4.07 -25.53 -23.66
C LYS A 27 3.11 -24.80 -22.72
N PRO A 28 3.42 -23.57 -22.28
CA PRO A 28 2.46 -22.80 -21.50
C PRO A 28 1.18 -22.70 -22.33
N GLN A 29 0.07 -23.16 -21.77
CA GLN A 29 -1.23 -23.09 -22.41
C GLN A 29 -1.56 -21.61 -22.62
N ARG A 30 -1.40 -21.13 -23.85
CA ARG A 30 -1.67 -19.74 -24.20
C ARG A 30 -3.19 -19.55 -24.16
N LEU A 31 -3.66 -18.83 -23.14
CA LEU A 31 -5.07 -18.48 -23.02
C LEU A 31 -5.52 -17.71 -24.26
N ASP A 32 -6.74 -17.97 -24.72
CA ASP A 32 -7.36 -17.20 -25.79
C ASP A 32 -7.75 -15.79 -25.31
N GLU A 33 -7.86 -14.85 -26.24
CA GLU A 33 -8.08 -13.44 -25.91
C GLU A 33 -9.42 -13.18 -25.21
N LYS A 34 -10.47 -13.97 -25.50
CA LYS A 34 -11.77 -13.84 -24.84
C LYS A 34 -11.66 -14.22 -23.36
N THR A 35 -10.95 -15.30 -23.06
CA THR A 35 -10.68 -15.72 -21.68
C THR A 35 -9.83 -14.69 -20.94
N ILE A 36 -8.78 -14.15 -21.57
CA ILE A 36 -7.95 -13.07 -21.00
C ILE A 36 -8.81 -11.83 -20.67
N TYR A 37 -9.66 -11.40 -21.61
CA TYR A 37 -10.59 -10.30 -21.39
C TYR A 37 -11.53 -10.58 -20.21
N SER A 38 -12.19 -11.72 -20.21
CA SER A 38 -13.17 -12.10 -19.17
C SER A 38 -12.55 -12.09 -17.77
N ASN A 39 -11.35 -12.67 -17.64
CA ASN A 39 -10.60 -12.64 -16.38
C ASN A 39 -10.25 -11.22 -15.96
N SER A 40 -9.75 -10.39 -16.89
CA SER A 40 -9.40 -8.99 -16.58
C SER A 40 -10.61 -8.13 -16.18
N GLU A 41 -11.79 -8.39 -16.74
CA GLU A 41 -13.03 -7.68 -16.38
C GLU A 41 -13.50 -8.10 -14.98
N HIS A 42 -13.42 -9.41 -14.67
CA HIS A 42 -13.69 -9.91 -13.33
C HIS A 42 -12.74 -9.32 -12.28
N ASP A 43 -11.43 -9.35 -12.54
CA ASP A 43 -10.40 -8.82 -11.65
C ASP A 43 -10.58 -7.31 -11.40
N LEU A 44 -10.91 -6.55 -12.45
CA LEU A 44 -11.17 -5.12 -12.34
C LEU A 44 -12.39 -4.85 -11.44
N ASN A 45 -13.50 -5.55 -11.67
CA ASN A 45 -14.73 -5.36 -10.91
C ASN A 45 -14.57 -5.79 -9.45
N SER A 46 -13.88 -6.91 -9.21
CA SER A 46 -13.52 -7.39 -7.88
C SER A 46 -12.66 -6.37 -7.13
N MET A 47 -11.57 -5.90 -7.75
CA MET A 47 -10.71 -4.87 -7.17
C MET A 47 -11.47 -3.57 -6.85
N TYR A 48 -12.30 -3.10 -7.78
CA TYR A 48 -13.12 -1.91 -7.57
C TYR A 48 -14.10 -2.08 -6.40
N SER A 49 -14.78 -3.23 -6.32
CA SER A 49 -15.73 -3.55 -5.25
C SER A 49 -15.03 -3.61 -3.89
N ASP A 50 -13.90 -4.31 -3.82
CA ASP A 50 -13.11 -4.44 -2.59
C ASP A 50 -12.67 -3.06 -2.09
N ILE A 51 -12.06 -2.24 -2.96
CA ILE A 51 -11.64 -0.88 -2.61
C ILE A 51 -12.82 -0.07 -2.10
N LYS A 52 -13.91 -0.03 -2.87
CA LYS A 52 -15.11 0.75 -2.52
C LYS A 52 -15.70 0.35 -1.17
N SER A 53 -15.73 -0.96 -0.87
CA SER A 53 -16.20 -1.47 0.42
C SER A 53 -15.28 -1.02 1.55
N TYR A 54 -13.97 -1.10 1.33
CA TYR A 54 -12.97 -0.81 2.36
C TYR A 54 -12.91 0.68 2.72
N ILE A 55 -13.14 1.56 1.74
CA ILE A 55 -13.15 3.03 1.96
C ILE A 55 -14.56 3.58 2.24
N SER A 56 -15.54 2.72 2.53
CA SER A 56 -16.97 3.08 2.54
C SER A 56 -17.32 4.21 3.51
N ASP A 57 -16.61 4.31 4.63
CA ASP A 57 -16.79 5.37 5.63
C ASP A 57 -16.30 6.75 5.12
N ASN A 58 -15.40 6.79 4.13
CA ASN A 58 -14.93 8.01 3.51
C ASN A 58 -15.78 8.39 2.28
N LYS A 59 -16.94 9.02 2.54
CA LYS A 59 -17.91 9.40 1.51
C LYS A 59 -17.30 10.22 0.35
N ASN A 60 -16.33 11.09 0.63
CA ASN A 60 -15.66 11.91 -0.39
C ASN A 60 -14.84 11.03 -1.35
N GLU A 61 -14.06 10.09 -0.82
CA GLU A 61 -13.25 9.16 -1.60
C GLU A 61 -14.11 8.15 -2.36
N VAL A 62 -15.20 7.64 -1.75
CA VAL A 62 -16.16 6.77 -2.44
C VAL A 62 -16.76 7.47 -3.65
N LYS A 63 -17.20 8.72 -3.49
CA LYS A 63 -17.74 9.52 -4.60
C LYS A 63 -16.71 9.70 -5.70
N TYR A 64 -15.48 10.07 -5.35
CA TYR A 64 -14.39 10.24 -6.31
C TYR A 64 -14.06 8.94 -7.06
N LEU A 65 -13.98 7.80 -6.37
CA LEU A 65 -13.75 6.50 -6.98
C LEU A 65 -14.85 6.14 -7.99
N VAL A 66 -16.13 6.35 -7.62
CA VAL A 66 -17.28 6.09 -8.51
C VAL A 66 -17.24 6.98 -9.75
N ASP A 67 -17.04 8.28 -9.57
CA ASP A 67 -17.09 9.24 -10.68
C ASP A 67 -15.91 9.02 -11.66
N THR A 68 -14.71 8.77 -11.13
CA THR A 68 -13.52 8.46 -11.96
C THR A 68 -13.63 7.10 -12.65
N GLN A 69 -14.20 6.08 -12.01
CA GLN A 69 -14.42 4.78 -12.65
C GLN A 69 -15.42 4.90 -13.81
N ARG A 70 -16.53 5.62 -13.61
CA ARG A 70 -17.52 5.86 -14.67
C ARG A 70 -16.93 6.60 -15.86
N SER A 71 -16.16 7.67 -15.60
CA SER A 71 -15.49 8.41 -16.68
C SER A 71 -14.49 7.54 -17.42
N TRP A 72 -13.71 6.73 -16.70
CA TRP A 72 -12.73 5.83 -17.28
C TRP A 72 -13.38 4.74 -18.15
N LEU A 73 -14.49 4.15 -17.70
CA LEU A 73 -15.24 3.15 -18.49
C LEU A 73 -15.76 3.74 -19.80
N LYS A 74 -16.27 4.98 -19.79
CA LYS A 74 -16.70 5.68 -21.01
C LYS A 74 -15.53 5.86 -22.00
N ASP A 75 -14.38 6.31 -21.50
CA ASP A 75 -13.18 6.50 -22.32
C ASP A 75 -12.64 5.18 -22.90
N ARG A 76 -12.52 4.14 -22.05
CA ARG A 76 -12.13 2.78 -22.48
C ARG A 76 -13.05 2.28 -23.60
N ASN A 77 -14.36 2.37 -23.39
CA ASN A 77 -15.33 1.85 -24.33
C ASN A 77 -15.24 2.58 -25.67
N LEU A 78 -15.09 3.92 -25.66
CA LEU A 78 -14.89 4.71 -26.87
C LEU A 78 -13.60 4.30 -27.61
N LYS A 79 -12.47 4.22 -26.90
CA LYS A 79 -11.16 3.89 -27.49
C LYS A 79 -11.08 2.46 -28.03
N CYS A 80 -11.72 1.52 -27.35
CA CYS A 80 -11.79 0.12 -27.79
C CYS A 80 -12.96 -0.18 -28.73
N LYS A 81 -13.70 0.85 -29.19
CA LYS A 81 -14.90 0.70 -30.05
C LYS A 81 -15.91 -0.30 -29.48
N PHE A 82 -16.03 -0.34 -28.16
CA PHE A 82 -16.91 -1.25 -27.43
C PHE A 82 -18.25 -0.56 -27.13
N ASN A 83 -19.35 -1.17 -27.56
CA ASN A 83 -20.70 -0.62 -27.39
C ASN A 83 -21.27 -0.77 -25.97
N GLY A 84 -20.55 -1.43 -25.05
CA GLY A 84 -20.98 -1.67 -23.68
C GLY A 84 -21.89 -2.88 -23.47
N LYS A 85 -22.20 -3.65 -24.52
CA LYS A 85 -23.07 -4.84 -24.46
C LYS A 85 -22.29 -6.13 -24.69
N GLU A 86 -21.70 -6.28 -25.87
CA GLU A 86 -21.03 -7.51 -26.29
C GLU A 86 -19.64 -7.19 -26.83
N ALA A 87 -18.63 -7.76 -26.17
CA ALA A 87 -17.25 -7.72 -26.63
C ALA A 87 -17.05 -8.77 -27.74
N SER A 88 -16.08 -8.53 -28.62
CA SER A 88 -15.77 -9.39 -29.76
C SER A 88 -14.25 -9.57 -29.89
N SER A 89 -13.83 -10.48 -30.76
CA SER A 89 -12.40 -10.72 -31.04
C SER A 89 -11.66 -9.44 -31.47
N GLU A 90 -12.35 -8.47 -32.06
CA GLU A 90 -11.75 -7.20 -32.46
C GLU A 90 -11.36 -6.30 -31.28
N ASN A 91 -12.02 -6.46 -30.12
CA ASN A 91 -11.84 -5.55 -28.99
C ASN A 91 -11.32 -6.21 -27.70
N TYR A 92 -11.29 -7.54 -27.59
CA TYR A 92 -10.83 -8.24 -26.38
C TYR A 92 -9.47 -7.76 -25.88
N LYS A 93 -8.47 -7.72 -26.77
CA LYS A 93 -7.12 -7.29 -26.40
C LYS A 93 -7.10 -5.85 -25.88
N CYS A 94 -7.77 -4.93 -26.57
CA CYS A 94 -7.86 -3.53 -26.14
C CYS A 94 -8.50 -3.40 -24.77
N LEU A 95 -9.65 -4.06 -24.56
CA LEU A 95 -10.37 -4.03 -23.29
C LEU A 95 -9.51 -4.61 -22.16
N SER A 96 -8.86 -5.75 -22.38
CA SER A 96 -7.99 -6.37 -21.38
C SER A 96 -6.78 -5.50 -21.04
N ASP A 97 -6.15 -4.85 -22.03
CA ASP A 97 -5.00 -3.97 -21.81
C ASP A 97 -5.40 -2.77 -20.93
N PHE A 98 -6.53 -2.14 -21.23
CA PHE A 98 -7.10 -1.07 -20.41
C PHE A 98 -7.44 -1.54 -18.99
N ASN A 99 -8.15 -2.67 -18.85
CA ASN A 99 -8.52 -3.23 -17.55
C ASN A 99 -7.29 -3.48 -16.68
N ASN A 100 -6.27 -4.14 -17.24
CA ASN A 100 -5.03 -4.45 -16.54
C ASN A 100 -4.27 -3.18 -16.13
N SER A 101 -4.24 -2.15 -16.99
CA SER A 101 -3.67 -0.85 -16.63
C SER A 101 -4.43 -0.22 -15.47
N LYS A 102 -5.76 -0.23 -15.51
CA LYS A 102 -6.59 0.36 -14.45
C LYS A 102 -6.44 -0.39 -13.12
N ILE A 103 -6.33 -1.71 -13.14
CA ILE A 103 -6.04 -2.53 -11.96
C ILE A 103 -4.69 -2.11 -11.35
N LYS A 104 -3.65 -1.91 -12.17
CA LYS A 104 -2.34 -1.42 -11.68
C LYS A 104 -2.46 -0.05 -11.03
N ASP A 105 -3.20 0.87 -11.65
CA ASP A 105 -3.42 2.21 -11.11
C ASP A 105 -4.17 2.19 -9.77
N LEU A 106 -5.20 1.34 -9.66
CA LEU A 106 -5.96 1.13 -8.43
C LEU A 106 -5.06 0.54 -7.32
N LYS A 107 -4.27 -0.49 -7.63
CA LYS A 107 -3.31 -1.07 -6.68
C LYS A 107 -2.31 -0.03 -6.18
N LYS A 108 -1.72 0.75 -7.09
CA LYS A 108 -0.78 1.82 -6.73
C LYS A 108 -1.42 2.90 -5.87
N SER A 109 -2.67 3.26 -6.17
CA SER A 109 -3.36 4.37 -5.50
C SER A 109 -3.97 4.01 -4.15
N TYR A 110 -4.35 2.74 -3.93
CA TYR A 110 -5.12 2.34 -2.75
C TYR A 110 -4.42 1.26 -1.92
N LEU A 111 -3.49 0.50 -2.49
CA LEU A 111 -2.90 -0.69 -1.86
C LEU A 111 -1.37 -0.64 -1.76
N ASP A 112 -0.75 0.46 -2.17
CA ASP A 112 0.70 0.64 -2.08
C ASP A 112 1.13 1.02 -0.66
N LEU A 113 0.91 0.11 0.28
CA LEU A 113 1.29 0.28 1.69
C LEU A 113 2.81 0.28 1.88
N ASP A 114 3.57 -0.27 0.92
CA ASP A 114 5.03 -0.22 0.99
C ASP A 114 5.53 1.22 0.75
N SER A 115 4.80 2.03 -0.01
CA SER A 115 5.08 3.46 -0.16
C SER A 115 4.95 4.26 1.14
N LEU A 116 4.39 3.71 2.22
CA LEU A 116 4.39 4.38 3.53
C LEU A 116 5.81 4.49 4.10
N GLU A 117 6.65 3.49 3.84
CA GLU A 117 8.02 3.45 4.36
C GLU A 117 8.93 4.38 3.55
N GLY A 118 9.74 5.18 4.25
CA GLY A 118 10.58 6.21 3.63
C GLY A 118 9.88 7.54 3.40
N ASN A 119 8.55 7.56 3.29
CA ASN A 119 7.77 8.78 3.07
C ASN A 119 7.25 9.40 4.37
N LEU A 120 6.92 10.70 4.31
CA LEU A 120 6.20 11.39 5.38
C LEU A 120 4.70 11.13 5.22
N ILE A 121 4.09 10.60 6.28
CA ILE A 121 2.67 10.33 6.40
C ILE A 121 2.07 11.51 7.16
N LYS A 122 1.46 12.43 6.42
CA LYS A 122 1.08 13.76 6.91
C LYS A 122 -0.41 13.83 7.18
N PRO A 123 -0.85 14.47 8.27
CA PRO A 123 -2.27 14.74 8.48
C PRO A 123 -2.78 15.70 7.40
N PHE A 124 -4.06 15.64 7.06
CA PHE A 124 -4.65 16.60 6.14
C PHE A 124 -6.16 16.78 6.37
N LYS A 125 -6.70 17.85 5.81
CA LYS A 125 -8.16 18.06 5.69
C LYS A 125 -8.55 18.09 4.21
N TYR A 126 -9.76 17.61 3.93
CA TYR A 126 -10.34 17.79 2.60
C TYR A 126 -10.84 19.22 2.46
N THR A 127 -10.47 19.86 1.35
CA THR A 127 -11.08 21.09 0.87
C THR A 127 -11.74 20.79 -0.48
N ASN A 128 -12.94 21.34 -0.71
CA ASN A 128 -13.65 21.24 -2.00
C ASN A 128 -13.59 19.84 -2.66
N GLY A 129 -14.26 18.85 -2.05
CA GLY A 129 -14.28 17.47 -2.54
C GLY A 129 -13.09 16.65 -2.02
N ILE A 130 -12.14 16.30 -2.91
CA ILE A 130 -10.98 15.47 -2.58
C ILE A 130 -9.65 16.24 -2.58
N VAL A 131 -9.67 17.57 -2.68
CA VAL A 131 -8.42 18.33 -2.58
C VAL A 131 -7.91 18.20 -1.14
N LYS A 132 -6.67 17.77 -0.99
CA LYS A 132 -6.04 17.59 0.31
C LYS A 132 -5.27 18.86 0.64
N GLU A 133 -5.49 19.36 1.84
CA GLU A 133 -4.82 20.54 2.35
C GLU A 133 -4.14 20.20 3.68
N LEU A 134 -2.85 20.51 3.75
CA LEU A 134 -2.05 20.44 4.96
C LEU A 134 -2.02 21.84 5.56
N GLU A 135 -2.56 21.97 6.76
CA GLU A 135 -2.35 23.17 7.57
C GLU A 135 -0.91 23.12 8.09
N THR A 136 -0.09 24.07 7.64
CA THR A 136 1.30 24.21 8.06
C THR A 136 1.46 25.53 8.79
N GLY A 137 2.05 25.49 9.98
CA GLY A 137 2.33 26.70 10.75
C GLY A 137 1.06 27.42 11.20
N GLY A 138 0.50 26.99 12.33
CA GLY A 138 -0.34 27.84 13.15
C GLY A 138 0.32 28.10 14.49
N CYS A 139 -0.25 29.01 15.28
CA CYS A 139 0.36 29.57 16.50
C CYS A 139 0.57 28.51 17.61
N TYR A 140 0.01 27.32 17.36
CA TYR A 140 0.18 26.09 18.09
C TYR A 140 0.63 24.97 17.14
N CYS A 141 1.36 24.00 17.68
CA CYS A 141 1.78 22.84 16.93
C CYS A 141 0.57 22.07 16.36
N SER A 142 0.55 21.90 15.04
CA SER A 142 -0.38 21.09 14.28
C SER A 142 -0.21 19.59 14.57
N GLU A 143 -1.12 18.81 13.96
CA GLU A 143 -1.20 17.36 14.08
C GLU A 143 0.12 16.66 13.72
N SER A 144 0.39 15.55 14.40
CA SER A 144 1.67 14.84 14.24
C SER A 144 1.82 14.19 12.86
N THR A 145 3.03 14.25 12.31
CA THR A 145 3.43 13.56 11.07
C THR A 145 4.25 12.34 11.41
N ILE A 146 4.08 11.25 10.66
CA ILE A 146 4.82 10.00 10.88
C ILE A 146 5.84 9.78 9.77
N LYS A 147 6.99 9.21 10.12
CA LYS A 147 7.93 8.61 9.17
C LYS A 147 8.31 7.22 9.65
N ILE A 148 8.29 6.25 8.76
CA ILE A 148 8.72 4.88 9.06
C ILE A 148 10.01 4.62 8.28
N LEU A 149 11.07 4.22 9.00
CA LEU A 149 12.36 3.88 8.40
C LEU A 149 12.90 2.61 9.05
N LYS A 150 13.06 1.55 8.25
CA LYS A 150 13.54 0.25 8.70
C LYS A 150 12.71 -0.25 9.89
N ASN A 151 13.34 -0.43 11.04
CA ASN A 151 12.72 -0.91 12.28
C ASN A 151 12.37 0.24 13.25
N LYS A 152 12.17 1.46 12.76
CA LYS A 152 11.84 2.62 13.60
C LYS A 152 10.66 3.41 13.03
N ILE A 153 9.83 3.90 13.95
CA ILE A 153 8.80 4.88 13.67
C ILE A 153 9.18 6.20 14.34
N TYR A 154 9.07 7.29 13.57
CA TYR A 154 9.37 8.64 13.98
C TYR A 154 8.08 9.43 13.96
N ILE A 155 7.73 10.04 15.08
CA ILE A 155 6.52 10.84 15.23
C ILE A 155 6.94 12.27 15.48
N TYR A 156 6.79 13.09 14.45
CA TYR A 156 7.11 14.51 14.48
C TYR A 156 5.87 15.30 14.85
N GLN A 157 6.05 16.37 15.62
CA GLN A 157 5.02 17.38 15.78
C GLN A 157 5.37 18.55 14.84
N ALA A 158 4.44 18.95 13.98
CA ALA A 158 4.63 20.05 13.06
C ALA A 158 4.21 21.36 13.73
N CYS A 159 5.11 22.33 13.84
CA CYS A 159 4.85 23.64 14.44
C CYS A 159 5.25 24.76 13.45
N ASP A 160 4.99 26.02 13.78
CA ASP A 160 5.37 27.19 12.94
C ASP A 160 6.83 27.19 12.50
N GLN A 161 7.72 26.73 13.37
CA GLN A 161 9.17 26.70 13.13
C GLN A 161 9.63 25.42 12.40
N GLY A 162 8.70 24.59 11.93
CA GLY A 162 8.98 23.31 11.26
C GLY A 162 8.68 22.08 12.12
N LEU A 163 9.24 20.93 11.74
CA LEU A 163 9.11 19.68 12.49
C LEU A 163 10.03 19.74 13.72
N LYS A 164 9.47 19.53 14.92
CA LYS A 164 10.27 19.33 16.14
C LYS A 164 10.99 17.98 16.14
N GLU A 165 11.94 17.82 17.05
CA GLU A 165 12.61 16.54 17.31
C GLU A 165 11.57 15.41 17.48
N PRO A 166 11.68 14.31 16.72
CA PRO A 166 10.68 13.26 16.73
C PRO A 166 10.76 12.44 18.01
N ARG A 167 9.60 11.94 18.45
CA ARG A 167 9.58 10.73 19.30
C ARG A 167 9.90 9.53 18.43
N ILE A 168 10.84 8.71 18.88
CA ILE A 168 11.34 7.56 18.12
C ILE A 168 11.01 6.30 18.91
N TYR A 169 10.31 5.37 18.26
CA TYR A 169 10.01 4.05 18.83
C TYR A 169 10.53 2.94 17.91
N ASN A 170 10.77 1.77 18.49
CA ASN A 170 11.19 0.60 17.73
C ASN A 170 9.97 -0.13 17.16
N ILE A 171 10.15 -0.70 15.99
CA ILE A 171 9.22 -1.65 15.38
C ILE A 171 9.81 -3.04 15.59
N VAL A 172 9.12 -3.87 16.36
CA VAL A 172 9.54 -5.25 16.68
C VAL A 172 8.79 -6.30 15.87
N GLY A 173 7.74 -5.89 15.15
CA GLY A 173 7.01 -6.74 14.23
C GLY A 173 6.16 -5.94 13.25
N LYS A 174 5.85 -6.58 12.12
CA LYS A 174 5.05 -6.03 11.03
C LYS A 174 4.10 -7.10 10.52
N LYS A 175 2.82 -6.77 10.41
CA LYS A 175 1.80 -7.61 9.76
C LYS A 175 1.19 -6.84 8.61
N LYS A 176 1.26 -7.38 7.40
CA LYS A 176 0.69 -6.75 6.21
C LYS A 176 -0.50 -7.56 5.72
N ASP A 177 -1.59 -6.87 5.49
CA ASP A 177 -2.77 -7.35 4.78
C ASP A 177 -2.95 -6.54 3.49
N ARG A 178 -3.94 -6.87 2.67
CA ARG A 178 -4.20 -6.25 1.38
C ARG A 178 -4.48 -4.74 1.47
N PHE A 179 -5.15 -4.31 2.53
CA PHE A 179 -5.58 -2.91 2.73
C PHE A 179 -5.07 -2.29 4.04
N SER A 180 -4.22 -3.00 4.78
CA SER A 180 -3.65 -2.44 6.00
C SER A 180 -2.26 -2.99 6.27
N VAL A 181 -1.46 -2.19 6.97
CA VAL A 181 -0.20 -2.62 7.56
C VAL A 181 -0.22 -2.28 9.05
N GLU A 182 0.12 -3.24 9.87
CA GLU A 182 0.16 -3.11 11.31
C GLU A 182 1.61 -3.21 11.80
N TYR A 183 2.04 -2.19 12.54
CA TYR A 183 3.34 -2.11 13.15
C TYR A 183 3.21 -2.36 14.66
N GLN A 184 4.00 -3.30 15.16
CA GLN A 184 4.09 -3.64 16.58
C GLN A 184 5.20 -2.79 17.20
N ILE A 185 4.84 -1.90 18.11
CA ILE A 185 5.72 -0.84 18.59
C ILE A 185 6.21 -1.13 20.00
N ASP A 186 7.54 -1.09 20.16
CA ASP A 186 8.27 -1.18 21.41
C ASP A 186 8.80 0.22 21.78
N THR A 187 8.38 0.68 22.95
CA THR A 187 8.62 2.01 23.50
C THR A 187 9.72 2.04 24.56
N ASN A 188 10.08 0.89 25.14
CA ASN A 188 11.01 0.80 26.27
C ASN A 188 12.26 -0.05 25.97
N ASN A 189 12.40 -0.52 24.73
CA ASN A 189 13.50 -1.33 24.20
C ASN A 189 13.61 -2.75 24.80
N ASN A 190 12.52 -3.32 25.32
CA ASN A 190 12.49 -4.69 25.86
C ASN A 190 12.24 -5.78 24.78
N LYS A 191 12.04 -5.39 23.51
CA LYS A 191 11.68 -6.25 22.36
C LYS A 191 10.28 -6.86 22.42
N VAL A 192 9.41 -6.34 23.29
CA VAL A 192 8.00 -6.71 23.43
C VAL A 192 7.17 -5.50 23.01
N PRO A 193 6.17 -5.65 22.15
CA PRO A 193 5.36 -4.51 21.75
C PRO A 193 4.43 -4.07 22.88
N GLU A 194 4.44 -2.79 23.22
CA GLU A 194 3.48 -2.18 24.14
C GLU A 194 2.14 -1.90 23.43
N PHE A 195 2.19 -1.48 22.16
CA PHE A 195 1.01 -1.18 21.38
C PHE A 195 1.19 -1.53 19.89
N ASN A 196 0.07 -1.63 19.17
CA ASN A 196 0.07 -1.85 17.72
C ASN A 196 -0.62 -0.69 17.01
N LEU A 197 0.04 -0.17 15.98
CA LEU A 197 -0.47 0.90 15.13
C LEU A 197 -0.77 0.34 13.74
N ALA A 198 -2.05 0.29 13.38
CA ALA A 198 -2.50 -0.10 12.06
C ALA A 198 -2.69 1.13 11.17
N ILE A 199 -2.08 1.11 10.00
CA ILE A 199 -2.29 2.08 8.93
C ILE A 199 -3.16 1.39 7.88
N VAL A 200 -4.33 1.97 7.65
CA VAL A 200 -5.45 1.36 6.95
C VAL A 200 -5.80 2.22 5.74
N THR A 201 -5.97 1.63 4.56
CA THR A 201 -6.42 2.34 3.36
C THR A 201 -7.78 2.99 3.61
N HIS A 202 -7.88 4.30 3.38
CA HIS A 202 -9.12 5.06 3.56
C HIS A 202 -9.44 5.97 2.36
N GLY A 203 -8.70 5.84 1.26
CA GLY A 203 -8.89 6.57 0.01
C GLY A 203 -7.66 6.50 -0.89
N LYS A 204 -7.64 7.29 -1.97
CA LYS A 204 -6.49 7.34 -2.91
C LYS A 204 -5.30 7.99 -2.22
N ASN A 205 -4.26 7.22 -1.88
CA ASN A 205 -3.13 7.65 -1.05
C ASN A 205 -3.61 8.30 0.26
N VAL A 206 -4.72 7.79 0.82
CA VAL A 206 -5.28 8.25 2.08
C VAL A 206 -5.31 7.09 3.04
N TRP A 207 -4.88 7.38 4.25
CA TRP A 207 -4.62 6.41 5.28
C TRP A 207 -5.33 6.84 6.56
N ASN A 208 -5.99 5.91 7.22
CA ASN A 208 -6.47 6.09 8.59
C ASN A 208 -5.51 5.36 9.53
N ILE A 209 -5.24 5.93 10.70
CA ILE A 209 -4.34 5.37 11.69
C ILE A 209 -5.16 4.92 12.88
N VAL A 210 -5.12 3.62 13.15
CA VAL A 210 -5.96 2.97 14.15
C VAL A 210 -5.08 2.27 15.19
N PRO A 211 -5.19 2.61 16.48
CA PRO A 211 -4.55 1.85 17.54
C PRO A 211 -5.35 0.56 17.78
N LYS A 212 -4.69 -0.62 17.79
CA LYS A 212 -5.38 -1.91 17.98
C LYS A 212 -5.24 -2.50 19.39
N ILE A 213 -4.09 -2.29 20.01
CA ILE A 213 -3.81 -2.64 21.40
C ILE A 213 -3.16 -1.39 21.95
N PHE A 214 -3.79 -0.71 22.91
CA PHE A 214 -3.34 0.60 23.37
C PHE A 214 -3.62 0.74 24.86
N ARG A 215 -2.61 1.09 25.64
CA ARG A 215 -2.81 1.61 26.99
C ARG A 215 -2.91 3.12 26.85
N LYS A 216 -3.89 3.76 27.49
CA LYS A 216 -4.08 5.23 27.43
C LYS A 216 -2.82 6.03 27.83
N GLU A 217 -1.91 5.38 28.53
CA GLU A 217 -0.63 5.88 29.02
C GLU A 217 0.49 5.83 27.96
N ASP A 218 0.27 5.16 26.82
CA ASP A 218 1.24 5.03 25.74
C ASP A 218 1.23 6.33 24.91
N LEU A 219 1.92 7.34 25.45
CA LEU A 219 2.07 8.74 25.05
C LEU A 219 2.41 8.97 23.56
N ILE A 220 1.49 8.67 22.67
CA ILE A 220 1.56 9.08 21.28
C ILE A 220 0.58 10.23 21.06
N ASN A 221 1.10 11.41 20.76
CA ASN A 221 0.27 12.54 20.34
C ASN A 221 -0.16 12.38 18.87
N LEU A 222 -0.83 11.27 18.55
CA LEU A 222 -1.47 11.06 17.25
C LEU A 222 -2.96 11.23 17.40
N ASN A 223 -3.55 11.96 16.46
CA ASN A 223 -4.99 12.04 16.33
C ASN A 223 -5.49 10.88 15.46
N PHE A 224 -6.13 9.90 16.09
CA PHE A 224 -6.69 8.73 15.41
C PHE A 224 -8.05 9.00 14.73
N GLY A 225 -8.58 10.22 14.87
CA GLY A 225 -9.84 10.65 14.26
C GLY A 225 -9.66 11.36 12.91
N ILE A 226 -8.42 11.56 12.44
CA ILE A 226 -8.14 12.28 11.19
C ILE A 226 -7.48 11.38 10.14
N ASN A 227 -7.55 11.86 8.89
CA ASN A 227 -6.91 11.20 7.77
C ASN A 227 -5.47 11.67 7.58
N TYR A 228 -4.67 10.75 7.06
CA TYR A 228 -3.27 10.94 6.73
C TYR A 228 -3.02 10.65 5.24
N THR A 229 -1.99 11.25 4.67
CA THR A 229 -1.65 11.08 3.26
C THR A 229 -0.14 11.04 3.05
N THR A 230 0.28 10.33 2.02
CA THR A 230 1.65 10.35 1.49
C THR A 230 1.76 11.16 0.20
N ASP A 231 0.68 11.83 -0.22
CA ASP A 231 0.70 12.66 -1.42
C ASP A 231 1.75 13.77 -1.34
N MET A 232 2.63 13.78 -2.33
CA MET A 232 3.65 14.83 -2.48
C MET A 232 3.05 16.17 -2.91
N ASN A 233 1.92 16.15 -3.63
CA ASN A 233 1.27 17.34 -4.20
C ASN A 233 0.19 17.93 -3.29
N ILE A 234 0.29 17.72 -1.97
CA ILE A 234 -0.65 18.31 -1.01
C ILE A 234 -0.52 19.85 -1.02
N LYS A 235 -1.67 20.54 -0.97
CA LYS A 235 -1.65 22.01 -0.86
C LYS A 235 -1.28 22.39 0.56
N ASN A 236 -0.32 23.28 0.72
CA ASN A 236 0.00 23.84 2.02
C ASN A 236 -0.81 25.13 2.20
N LYS A 237 -1.54 25.22 3.31
CA LYS A 237 -2.10 26.48 3.79
C LYS A 237 -1.31 26.93 5.00
N LYS A 238 -0.68 28.09 4.88
CA LYS A 238 -0.02 28.75 6.00
C LYS A 238 -1.07 29.55 6.77
N ASN A 239 -1.15 29.37 8.07
CA ASN A 239 -1.92 30.28 8.92
C ASN A 239 -0.96 31.36 9.41
N ASP A 240 -1.26 32.63 9.15
CA ASP A 240 -0.44 33.72 9.70
C ASP A 240 -0.87 33.98 11.14
N CYS A 241 0.10 33.84 12.05
CA CYS A 241 -0.02 34.24 13.44
C CYS A 241 0.38 35.70 13.58
N HIS A 242 -0.49 36.58 13.15
CA HIS A 242 -0.44 37.94 13.68
C HIS A 242 -1.08 37.91 15.06
N ASN A 243 -0.34 38.39 16.06
CA ASN A 243 -0.88 38.66 17.38
C ASN A 243 -2.08 39.59 17.22
N ASP A 244 -3.29 39.09 17.44
CA ASP A 244 -4.38 39.95 17.90
C ASP A 244 -4.06 40.30 19.37
N GLU A 245 -3.06 41.16 19.56
CA GLU A 245 -2.96 42.01 20.74
C GLU A 245 -3.85 43.22 20.48
N GLU A 246 -5.12 43.12 20.88
CA GLU A 246 -5.95 44.24 21.31
C GLU A 246 -6.40 44.02 22.76
#